data_AF-A0A954U5C2-F1
#
_entry.id   AF-A0A954U5C2-F1
#
_cell.length_a   1.000
_cell.length_b   1.000
_cell.length_c   1.000
_cell.angle_alpha   90.00
_cell.angle_beta   90.00
_cell.angle_gamma   90.00
#
_symmetry.space_group_name_H-M   'P 1'
#
loop_
_entity.id
_entity.type
_entity.pdbx_description
1 polymer ?
#
loop_
_entity_poly.entity_id
_entity_poly.type
_entity_poly.pdbx_seq_one_letter_code
_entity_poly.pdbx_strand_id
1 'polypeptide(L)'
;MKPVLLIVIDALSSRVVHPAMQAGRLSTLKELGERGHLQWNCTSVFPSITPAATASIITGCYPGDHGVTGAYFYDRQDRRVFYFGADVPIIWREGFDKFFEDFVVGLNETRLQCPTLFDWLSRHGRTAASLNYLVFHGPRRHRVQTPWLMRLWPGVPFREDIEGPEILFLGDMVREGWEGAGNVSTRSGMFHHYGFEDHNTADFLAHLAASERMPDLTVAYFPQNDFQSHKLGPANAIETLAYVDHRLQEFFAAQGGMKSFLDRFAVVVTGDHSQSDVLADADEAGIQLRKVLHEFDVADVGPQWSSDADLLICPNLRSAQIYWRGEDQATHDRIVECLLREPRIDQVMWREAASS
;
A
#
# COMPACT_ATOMS: atom_id res chain seq x y z
N MET A 1 -20.53 -19.32 10.08
CA MET A 1 -20.01 -17.97 9.81
C MET A 1 -19.86 -17.81 8.32
N LYS A 2 -20.13 -16.63 7.76
CA LYS A 2 -19.98 -16.35 6.32
C LYS A 2 -18.50 -16.06 6.01
N PRO A 3 -17.93 -16.53 4.88
CA PRO A 3 -16.62 -16.08 4.42
C PRO A 3 -16.63 -14.57 4.13
N VAL A 4 -15.47 -13.93 4.22
CA VAL A 4 -15.32 -12.47 4.10
C VAL A 4 -14.61 -12.11 2.80
N LEU A 5 -15.19 -11.21 2.03
CA LEU A 5 -14.53 -10.50 0.94
C LEU A 5 -14.16 -9.10 1.43
N LEU A 6 -12.87 -8.85 1.64
CA LEU A 6 -12.30 -7.55 1.97
C LEU A 6 -11.81 -6.89 0.68
N ILE A 7 -12.51 -5.84 0.25
CA ILE A 7 -12.15 -5.01 -0.90
C ILE A 7 -11.42 -3.77 -0.36
N VAL A 8 -10.18 -3.60 -0.79
CA VAL A 8 -9.39 -2.41 -0.46
C VAL A 8 -9.14 -1.63 -1.75
N ILE A 9 -9.64 -0.40 -1.81
CA ILE A 9 -9.45 0.51 -2.95
C ILE A 9 -8.45 1.58 -2.53
N ASP A 10 -7.32 1.65 -3.22
CA ASP A 10 -6.23 2.57 -2.90
C ASP A 10 -6.72 4.03 -2.98
N ALA A 11 -6.39 4.83 -1.97
CA ALA A 11 -6.78 6.23 -1.85
C ALA A 11 -8.30 6.52 -1.98
N LEU A 12 -9.15 5.67 -1.43
CA LEU A 12 -10.62 5.82 -1.46
C LEU A 12 -11.13 7.01 -0.60
N SER A 13 -11.00 8.22 -1.12
CA SER A 13 -11.30 9.43 -0.37
C SER A 13 -12.81 9.72 -0.26
N SER A 14 -13.31 9.83 0.97
CA SER A 14 -14.73 10.12 1.25
C SER A 14 -15.23 11.41 0.60
N ARG A 15 -14.37 12.43 0.48
CA ARG A 15 -14.69 13.71 -0.19
C ARG A 15 -14.98 13.57 -1.69
N VAL A 16 -14.50 12.50 -2.32
CA VAL A 16 -14.74 12.17 -3.73
C VAL A 16 -15.87 11.14 -3.85
N VAL A 17 -15.84 10.10 -3.02
CA VAL A 17 -16.79 8.98 -3.05
C VAL A 17 -18.21 9.44 -2.73
N HIS A 18 -18.39 10.24 -1.68
CA HIS A 18 -19.72 10.69 -1.26
C HIS A 18 -20.49 11.45 -2.36
N PRO A 19 -19.96 12.54 -2.96
CA PRO A 19 -20.65 13.22 -4.05
C PRO A 19 -20.81 12.33 -5.30
N ALA A 20 -19.85 11.45 -5.59
CA ALA A 20 -19.97 10.54 -6.72
C ALA A 20 -21.10 9.50 -6.55
N MET A 21 -21.30 8.97 -5.34
CA MET A 21 -22.46 8.12 -5.01
C MET A 21 -23.78 8.87 -5.15
N GLN A 22 -23.83 10.13 -4.70
CA GLN A 22 -25.03 10.97 -4.85
C GLN A 22 -25.35 11.24 -6.32
N ALA A 23 -24.33 11.43 -7.15
CA ALA A 23 -24.46 11.60 -8.60
C ALA A 23 -24.75 10.28 -9.36
N GLY A 24 -24.89 9.14 -8.66
CA GLY A 24 -25.17 7.84 -9.26
C GLY A 24 -23.99 7.20 -10.01
N ARG A 25 -22.77 7.70 -9.80
CA ARG A 25 -21.56 7.21 -10.48
C ARG A 25 -20.95 5.97 -9.83
N LEU A 26 -21.27 5.73 -8.55
CA LEU A 26 -20.77 4.61 -7.75
C LEU A 26 -21.97 3.82 -7.18
N SER A 27 -22.75 3.24 -8.09
CA SER A 27 -24.05 2.63 -7.77
C SER A 27 -23.91 1.34 -6.97
N THR A 28 -22.90 0.53 -7.25
CA THR A 28 -22.65 -0.75 -6.55
C THR A 28 -22.22 -0.51 -5.11
N LEU A 29 -21.26 0.40 -4.91
CA LEU A 29 -20.80 0.78 -3.58
C LEU A 29 -21.92 1.44 -2.76
N LYS A 30 -22.77 2.26 -3.41
CA LYS A 30 -23.95 2.85 -2.78
C LYS A 30 -24.93 1.77 -2.31
N GLU A 31 -25.27 0.81 -3.16
CA GLU A 31 -26.19 -0.28 -2.82
C GLU A 31 -25.64 -1.16 -1.68
N LEU A 32 -24.33 -1.46 -1.68
CA LEU A 32 -23.67 -2.15 -0.57
C LEU A 32 -23.83 -1.40 0.76
N GLY A 33 -23.61 -0.08 0.74
CA GLY A 33 -23.80 0.77 1.92
C GLY A 33 -25.25 0.81 2.41
N GLU A 34 -26.23 0.87 1.49
CA GLU A 34 -27.66 0.88 1.81
C GLU A 34 -28.16 -0.45 2.39
N ARG A 35 -27.59 -1.59 1.95
CA ARG A 35 -27.93 -2.93 2.45
C ARG A 35 -27.16 -3.31 3.73
N GLY A 36 -26.07 -2.63 4.01
CA GLY A 36 -25.17 -2.91 5.11
C GLY A 36 -25.04 -1.73 6.07
N HIS A 37 -23.79 -1.37 6.37
CA HIS A 37 -23.45 -0.23 7.19
C HIS A 37 -22.40 0.61 6.47
N LEU A 38 -22.62 1.92 6.41
CA LEU A 38 -21.72 2.88 5.78
C LEU A 38 -21.23 3.88 6.82
N GLN A 39 -19.91 3.92 7.02
CA GLN A 39 -19.25 4.83 7.94
C GLN A 39 -18.34 5.78 7.17
N TRP A 40 -18.66 7.08 7.19
CA TRP A 40 -17.90 8.11 6.49
C TRP A 40 -16.68 8.61 7.27
N ASN A 41 -16.76 8.55 8.60
CA ASN A 41 -15.70 9.02 9.49
C ASN A 41 -14.77 7.86 9.85
N CYS A 42 -13.97 7.43 8.87
CA CYS A 42 -12.87 6.48 9.04
C CYS A 42 -11.55 7.23 8.88
N THR A 43 -10.66 7.11 9.86
CA THR A 43 -9.34 7.76 9.86
C THR A 43 -8.27 6.70 9.60
N SER A 44 -7.40 6.94 8.63
CA SER A 44 -6.21 6.11 8.40
C SER A 44 -5.20 6.28 9.54
N VAL A 45 -4.19 5.41 9.55
CA VAL A 45 -3.03 5.54 10.44
C VAL A 45 -2.16 6.73 10.04
N PHE A 46 -1.23 7.11 10.92
CA PHE A 46 -0.19 8.09 10.62
C PHE A 46 1.19 7.40 10.58
N PRO A 47 1.99 7.60 9.51
CA PRO A 47 1.68 8.37 8.31
C PRO A 47 0.63 7.67 7.42
N SER A 48 -0.24 8.46 6.78
CA SER A 48 -1.34 7.96 5.94
C SER A 48 -0.82 7.65 4.53
N ILE A 49 -0.03 6.59 4.41
CA ILE A 49 0.62 6.14 3.17
C ILE A 49 0.37 4.64 2.97
N THR A 50 0.37 4.19 1.72
CA THR A 50 -0.01 2.82 1.35
C THR A 50 0.71 1.73 2.14
N PRO A 51 2.06 1.72 2.28
CA PRO A 51 2.74 0.60 2.97
C PRO A 51 2.35 0.51 4.45
N ALA A 52 2.22 1.66 5.13
CA ALA A 52 1.86 1.72 6.54
C ALA A 52 0.38 1.34 6.74
N ALA A 53 -0.52 1.92 5.94
CA ALA A 53 -1.95 1.70 6.08
C ALA A 53 -2.38 0.28 5.69
N THR A 54 -1.83 -0.29 4.62
CA THR A 54 -2.14 -1.68 4.22
C THR A 54 -1.60 -2.69 5.23
N ALA A 55 -0.40 -2.47 5.79
CA ALA A 55 0.09 -3.27 6.91
C ALA A 55 -0.85 -3.20 8.12
N SER A 56 -1.34 -2.01 8.48
CA SER A 56 -2.29 -1.84 9.58
C SER A 56 -3.63 -2.54 9.32
N ILE A 57 -4.17 -2.47 8.10
CA ILE A 57 -5.44 -3.13 7.73
C ILE A 57 -5.35 -4.65 7.92
N ILE A 58 -4.26 -5.28 7.46
CA ILE A 58 -4.15 -6.74 7.48
C ILE A 58 -3.62 -7.29 8.82
N THR A 59 -2.97 -6.48 9.65
CA THR A 59 -2.46 -6.93 10.96
C THR A 59 -3.35 -6.50 12.13
N GLY A 60 -4.13 -5.42 11.97
CA GLY A 60 -4.87 -4.79 13.06
C GLY A 60 -3.98 -3.99 14.03
N CYS A 61 -2.71 -3.78 13.68
CA CYS A 61 -1.72 -3.09 14.51
C CYS A 61 -1.40 -1.70 13.93
N TYR A 62 -0.83 -0.80 14.73
CA TYR A 62 -0.38 0.51 14.25
C TYR A 62 1.04 0.46 13.66
N PRO A 63 1.47 1.47 12.88
CA PRO A 63 2.81 1.51 12.29
C PRO A 63 3.98 1.27 13.24
N GLY A 64 3.87 1.76 14.48
CA GLY A 64 4.87 1.53 15.51
C GLY A 64 4.98 0.07 15.99
N ASP A 65 3.90 -0.70 15.87
CA ASP A 65 3.83 -2.10 16.31
C ASP A 65 4.20 -3.06 15.18
N HIS A 66 3.66 -2.86 13.97
CA HIS A 66 3.95 -3.75 12.84
C HIS A 66 5.25 -3.43 12.11
N GLY A 67 5.95 -2.35 12.47
CA GLY A 67 7.30 -2.03 12.00
C GLY A 67 7.39 -1.34 10.63
N VAL A 68 6.26 -1.04 9.99
CA VAL A 68 6.22 -0.35 8.67
C VAL A 68 5.80 1.09 8.90
N THR A 69 6.77 1.93 9.26
CA THR A 69 6.54 3.31 9.71
C THR A 69 6.57 4.36 8.60
N GLY A 70 6.82 3.96 7.36
CA GLY A 70 7.11 4.86 6.25
C GLY A 70 7.28 4.09 4.94
N ALA A 71 7.12 4.79 3.82
CA ALA A 71 7.64 4.39 2.52
C ALA A 71 9.12 4.76 2.39
N TYR A 72 9.64 5.68 3.21
CA TYR A 72 11.07 5.95 3.32
C TYR A 72 11.40 6.18 4.79
N PHE A 73 12.27 5.37 5.38
CA PHE A 73 12.73 5.54 6.75
C PHE A 73 14.10 4.91 6.97
N TYR A 74 14.73 5.26 8.09
CA TYR A 74 16.00 4.69 8.53
C TYR A 74 15.81 3.79 9.73
N ASP A 75 16.32 2.57 9.60
CA ASP A 75 16.40 1.63 10.70
C ASP A 75 17.72 1.82 11.46
N ARG A 76 17.63 2.23 12.73
CA ARG A 76 18.80 2.43 13.58
C ARG A 76 19.44 1.11 14.02
N GLN A 77 18.69 0.01 14.12
CA GLN A 77 19.21 -1.30 14.52
C GLN A 77 20.02 -1.92 13.37
N ASP A 78 19.44 -1.96 12.18
CA ASP A 78 20.08 -2.52 10.98
C ASP A 78 21.03 -1.53 10.28
N ARG A 79 21.02 -0.27 10.74
CA ARG A 79 21.77 0.86 10.16
C ARG A 79 21.54 1.01 8.65
N ARG A 80 20.33 0.71 8.18
CA ARG A 80 19.95 0.65 6.77
C ARG A 80 18.78 1.59 6.48
N VAL A 81 18.80 2.17 5.29
CA VAL A 81 17.68 2.94 4.74
C VAL A 81 16.74 1.99 4.00
N PHE A 82 15.43 2.14 4.27
CA PHE A 82 14.37 1.44 3.56
C PHE A 82 13.62 2.42 2.68
N TYR A 83 13.35 1.99 1.45
CA TYR A 83 12.64 2.77 0.45
C TYR A 83 11.61 1.88 -0.28
N PHE A 84 10.35 2.03 0.11
CA PHE A 84 9.17 1.37 -0.42
C PHE A 84 8.38 2.32 -1.34
N GLY A 85 9.06 2.96 -2.30
CA GLY A 85 8.38 3.68 -3.38
C GLY A 85 7.79 5.04 -2.98
N ALA A 86 8.43 5.78 -2.08
CA ALA A 86 7.96 7.10 -1.65
C ALA A 86 7.82 8.15 -2.79
N ASP A 87 8.51 7.94 -3.91
CA ASP A 87 8.41 8.74 -5.13
C ASP A 87 8.14 7.86 -6.37
N VAL A 88 6.95 8.02 -6.97
CA VAL A 88 6.54 7.37 -8.23
C VAL A 88 7.53 7.62 -9.39
N PRO A 89 8.13 8.81 -9.57
CA PRO A 89 9.16 9.03 -10.58
C PRO A 89 10.45 8.26 -10.32
N ILE A 90 10.80 8.00 -9.04
CA ILE A 90 11.98 7.22 -8.67
C ILE A 90 11.72 5.74 -8.92
N ILE A 91 10.52 5.22 -8.68
CA ILE A 91 10.15 3.84 -9.09
C ILE A 91 10.33 3.66 -10.61
N TRP A 92 9.93 4.67 -11.40
CA TRP A 92 10.14 4.68 -12.86
C TRP A 92 11.61 4.80 -13.28
N ARG A 93 12.45 5.51 -12.51
CA ARG A 93 13.87 5.76 -12.82
C ARG A 93 14.82 4.69 -12.29
N GLU A 94 14.50 4.07 -11.15
CA GLU A 94 15.34 3.08 -10.46
C GLU A 94 15.01 1.63 -10.81
N GLY A 95 13.90 1.39 -11.52
CA GLY A 95 13.53 0.09 -12.06
C GLY A 95 12.62 -0.72 -11.14
N PHE A 96 11.73 -1.50 -11.75
CA PHE A 96 10.78 -2.38 -11.05
C PHE A 96 11.48 -3.45 -10.19
N ASP A 97 12.73 -3.79 -10.48
CA ASP A 97 13.50 -4.80 -9.75
C ASP A 97 13.75 -4.42 -8.29
N LYS A 98 14.13 -3.16 -8.02
CA LYS A 98 14.29 -2.65 -6.64
C LYS A 98 12.95 -2.53 -5.92
N PHE A 99 11.90 -2.14 -6.64
CA PHE A 99 10.54 -2.17 -6.11
C PHE A 99 10.19 -3.60 -5.67
N PHE A 100 10.45 -4.61 -6.49
CA PHE A 100 10.18 -5.99 -6.11
C PHE A 100 10.96 -6.44 -4.87
N GLU A 101 12.27 -6.26 -4.84
CA GLU A 101 13.09 -6.77 -3.73
C GLU A 101 12.75 -6.12 -2.38
N ASP A 102 12.69 -4.78 -2.33
CA ASP A 102 12.39 -4.08 -1.08
C ASP A 102 10.89 -4.17 -0.73
N PHE A 103 10.00 -3.92 -1.69
CA PHE A 103 8.56 -3.80 -1.45
C PHE A 103 7.83 -5.14 -1.31
N VAL A 104 8.21 -6.16 -2.10
CA VAL A 104 7.50 -7.45 -2.09
C VAL A 104 8.14 -8.39 -1.08
N VAL A 105 9.47 -8.55 -1.12
CA VAL A 105 10.18 -9.49 -0.24
C VAL A 105 10.51 -8.84 1.11
N GLY A 106 11.16 -7.66 1.09
CA GLY A 106 11.59 -6.98 2.31
C GLY A 106 10.44 -6.68 3.26
N LEU A 107 9.37 -6.08 2.76
CA LEU A 107 8.17 -5.73 3.53
C LEU A 107 7.54 -6.96 4.21
N ASN A 108 7.30 -8.03 3.44
CA ASN A 108 6.52 -9.18 3.91
C ASN A 108 7.31 -10.16 4.77
N GLU A 109 8.61 -10.35 4.54
CA GLU A 109 9.37 -11.37 5.26
C GLU A 109 10.23 -10.81 6.39
N THR A 110 10.75 -9.60 6.23
CA THR A 110 11.79 -9.09 7.14
C THR A 110 11.31 -7.95 8.04
N ARG A 111 10.29 -7.21 7.61
CA ARG A 111 9.89 -5.96 8.28
C ARG A 111 8.59 -6.05 9.05
N LEU A 112 7.66 -6.87 8.59
CA LEU A 112 6.40 -7.01 9.30
C LEU A 112 6.63 -7.73 10.64
N GLN A 113 6.41 -7.02 11.75
CA GLN A 113 6.61 -7.55 13.10
C GLN A 113 5.35 -8.14 13.72
N CYS A 114 4.18 -7.88 13.11
CA CYS A 114 2.90 -8.41 13.56
C CYS A 114 2.39 -9.49 12.60
N PRO A 115 1.79 -10.57 13.12
CA PRO A 115 1.14 -11.57 12.27
C PRO A 115 -0.01 -10.95 11.48
N THR A 116 -0.13 -11.33 10.21
CA THR A 116 -1.24 -10.90 9.36
C THR A 116 -2.52 -11.68 9.71
N LEU A 117 -3.67 -11.21 9.22
CA LEU A 117 -4.91 -11.99 9.22
C LEU A 117 -4.72 -13.32 8.48
N PHE A 118 -3.84 -13.39 7.48
CA PHE A 118 -3.50 -14.66 6.80
C PHE A 118 -2.83 -15.66 7.76
N ASP A 119 -1.86 -15.21 8.55
CA ASP A 119 -1.23 -16.03 9.59
C ASP A 119 -2.25 -16.52 10.62
N TRP A 120 -3.09 -15.59 11.10
CA TRP A 120 -4.11 -15.89 12.09
C TRP A 120 -5.12 -16.93 11.57
N LEU A 121 -5.60 -16.79 10.34
CA LEU A 121 -6.53 -17.72 9.74
C LEU A 121 -5.91 -19.11 9.57
N SER A 122 -4.70 -19.18 9.03
CA SER A 122 -4.03 -20.46 8.81
C SER A 122 -3.77 -21.21 10.12
N ARG A 123 -3.38 -20.50 11.19
CA ARG A 123 -3.24 -21.07 12.56
C ARG A 123 -4.55 -21.67 13.11
N HIS A 124 -5.70 -21.22 12.61
CA HIS A 124 -7.02 -21.70 13.00
C HIS A 124 -7.64 -22.66 11.96
N GLY A 125 -6.84 -23.18 11.02
CA GLY A 125 -7.31 -24.10 9.99
C GLY A 125 -8.28 -23.48 8.98
N ARG A 126 -8.22 -22.16 8.81
CA ARG A 126 -9.01 -21.38 7.85
C ARG A 126 -8.13 -21.02 6.66
N THR A 127 -8.74 -20.80 5.51
CA THR A 127 -8.02 -20.46 4.28
C THR A 127 -8.18 -19.00 3.91
N ALA A 128 -7.20 -18.46 3.19
CA ALA A 128 -7.27 -17.11 2.66
C ALA A 128 -6.76 -16.97 1.22
N ALA A 129 -7.20 -15.90 0.56
CA ALA A 129 -6.65 -15.41 -0.70
C ALA A 129 -6.18 -13.96 -0.55
N SER A 130 -5.03 -13.65 -1.15
CA SER A 130 -4.56 -12.28 -1.39
C SER A 130 -4.48 -12.02 -2.89
N LEU A 131 -5.23 -11.02 -3.37
CA LEU A 131 -5.25 -10.61 -4.77
C LEU A 131 -4.67 -9.19 -4.89
N ASN A 132 -3.43 -9.12 -5.37
CA ASN A 132 -2.62 -7.91 -5.53
C ASN A 132 -2.41 -7.08 -4.25
N TYR A 133 -2.78 -7.60 -3.09
CA TYR A 133 -2.59 -6.89 -1.84
C TYR A 133 -1.11 -6.90 -1.44
N LEU A 134 -0.60 -5.75 -1.02
CA LEU A 134 0.83 -5.49 -0.88
C LEU A 134 1.48 -6.18 0.33
N VAL A 135 0.72 -6.29 1.42
CA VAL A 135 1.14 -6.99 2.65
C VAL A 135 0.42 -8.33 2.72
N PHE A 136 1.03 -9.33 2.11
CA PHE A 136 0.46 -10.65 1.89
C PHE A 136 1.15 -11.76 2.70
N HIS A 137 2.05 -11.47 3.64
CA HIS A 137 2.75 -12.49 4.43
C HIS A 137 1.78 -13.54 5.01
N GLY A 138 2.15 -14.80 4.86
CA GLY A 138 1.40 -15.96 5.34
C GLY A 138 2.24 -17.24 5.22
N PRO A 139 1.78 -18.38 5.73
CA PRO A 139 2.65 -19.53 5.98
C PRO A 139 2.91 -20.43 4.75
N ARG A 140 2.35 -20.12 3.58
CA ARG A 140 2.48 -20.94 2.37
C ARG A 140 3.55 -20.38 1.45
N ARG A 141 4.43 -21.24 0.95
CA ARG A 141 5.41 -20.88 -0.07
C ARG A 141 4.76 -20.93 -1.45
N HIS A 142 5.01 -19.90 -2.24
CA HIS A 142 4.59 -19.75 -3.62
C HIS A 142 5.78 -19.50 -4.51
N ARG A 143 5.77 -20.10 -5.69
CA ARG A 143 6.85 -19.94 -6.65
C ARG A 143 6.74 -18.60 -7.37
N VAL A 144 7.85 -17.88 -7.44
CA VAL A 144 7.93 -16.61 -8.17
C VAL A 144 8.21 -16.88 -9.66
N GLN A 145 7.30 -16.41 -10.50
CA GLN A 145 7.46 -16.33 -11.95
C GLN A 145 8.27 -15.07 -12.28
N THR A 146 9.59 -15.19 -12.30
CA THR A 146 10.44 -14.06 -12.70
C THR A 146 10.28 -13.78 -14.21
N PRO A 147 9.91 -12.56 -14.63
CA PRO A 147 9.97 -12.18 -16.03
C PRO A 147 11.38 -12.42 -16.60
N TRP A 148 11.47 -13.08 -17.76
CA TRP A 148 12.76 -13.51 -18.34
C TRP A 148 13.79 -12.39 -18.51
N LEU A 149 13.33 -11.16 -18.76
CA LEU A 149 14.18 -9.99 -18.96
C LEU A 149 14.94 -9.62 -17.68
N MET A 150 14.33 -9.82 -16.51
CA MET A 150 14.95 -9.50 -15.21
C MET A 150 16.12 -10.44 -14.93
N ARG A 151 16.02 -11.73 -15.29
CA ARG A 151 17.09 -12.74 -15.09
C ARG A 151 18.42 -12.41 -15.79
N LEU A 152 18.43 -11.46 -16.72
CA LEU A 152 19.63 -11.02 -17.44
C LEU A 152 20.36 -9.87 -16.72
N TRP A 153 19.81 -9.31 -15.65
CA TRP A 153 20.41 -8.19 -14.93
C TRP A 153 21.48 -8.67 -13.92
N PRO A 154 22.75 -8.24 -14.06
CA PRO A 154 23.81 -8.65 -13.14
C PRO A 154 23.56 -8.08 -11.74
N GLY A 155 23.64 -8.94 -10.71
CA GLY A 155 23.63 -8.52 -9.30
C GLY A 155 22.26 -8.44 -8.62
N VAL A 156 21.17 -8.81 -9.31
CA VAL A 156 19.83 -8.90 -8.69
C VAL A 156 19.66 -10.31 -8.08
N PRO A 157 19.52 -10.47 -6.75
CA PRO A 157 19.27 -11.76 -6.15
C PRO A 157 17.82 -12.20 -6.44
N PHE A 158 17.66 -13.17 -7.34
CA PHE A 158 16.35 -13.73 -7.64
C PHE A 158 15.92 -14.71 -6.56
N ARG A 159 14.80 -14.41 -5.91
CA ARG A 159 14.09 -15.35 -5.04
C ARG A 159 13.28 -16.32 -5.89
N GLU A 160 13.40 -17.61 -5.60
CA GLU A 160 12.61 -18.65 -6.26
C GLU A 160 11.20 -18.76 -5.67
N ASP A 161 11.07 -18.45 -4.38
CA ASP A 161 9.82 -18.56 -3.63
C ASP A 161 9.61 -17.35 -2.69
N ILE A 162 8.35 -17.04 -2.41
CA ILE A 162 7.90 -16.08 -1.39
C ILE A 162 6.80 -16.71 -0.52
N GLU A 163 6.58 -16.15 0.67
CA GLU A 163 5.60 -16.64 1.64
C GLU A 163 4.31 -15.80 1.64
N GLY A 164 3.14 -16.47 1.61
CA GLY A 164 1.82 -15.85 1.56
C GLY A 164 0.66 -16.77 2.00
N PRO A 165 -0.62 -16.36 1.80
CA PRO A 165 -1.80 -17.18 2.14
C PRO A 165 -1.98 -18.38 1.21
N GLU A 166 -3.03 -19.19 1.40
CA GLU A 166 -3.29 -20.37 0.56
C GLU A 166 -3.41 -20.06 -0.93
N ILE A 167 -4.00 -18.92 -1.28
CA ILE A 167 -4.09 -18.44 -2.66
C ILE A 167 -3.40 -17.08 -2.77
N LEU A 168 -2.39 -16.98 -3.63
CA LEU A 168 -1.66 -15.74 -3.85
C LEU A 168 -1.71 -15.37 -5.33
N PHE A 169 -2.29 -14.20 -5.59
CA PHE A 169 -2.15 -13.49 -6.85
C PHE A 169 -1.37 -12.20 -6.62
N LEU A 170 -0.23 -12.06 -7.27
CA LEU A 170 0.64 -10.90 -7.19
C LEU A 170 1.17 -10.57 -8.59
N GLY A 171 0.38 -9.83 -9.36
CA GLY A 171 0.69 -9.41 -10.71
C GLY A 171 1.23 -10.53 -11.62
N ASP A 172 2.33 -10.24 -12.29
CA ASP A 172 3.03 -11.18 -13.16
C ASP A 172 3.88 -12.20 -12.40
N MET A 173 4.00 -12.05 -11.08
CA MET A 173 5.03 -12.70 -10.29
C MET A 173 4.50 -13.95 -9.60
N VAL A 174 3.28 -13.93 -9.06
CA VAL A 174 2.69 -15.10 -8.42
C VAL A 174 1.24 -15.29 -8.84
N ARG A 175 0.90 -16.52 -9.22
CA ARG A 175 -0.44 -16.96 -9.62
C ARG A 175 -0.65 -18.40 -9.17
N GLU A 176 -0.73 -18.60 -7.86
CA GLU A 176 -0.72 -19.94 -7.27
C GLU A 176 -1.83 -20.12 -6.21
N GLY A 177 -2.07 -21.38 -5.84
CA GLY A 177 -2.97 -21.75 -4.75
C GLY A 177 -4.35 -22.30 -5.13
N TRP A 178 -4.71 -22.35 -6.42
CA TRP A 178 -5.89 -23.10 -6.88
C TRP A 178 -5.74 -23.71 -8.29
N GLU A 179 -6.48 -24.79 -8.57
CA GLU A 179 -6.58 -25.43 -9.88
C GLU A 179 -7.33 -24.54 -10.89
N GLY A 180 -6.59 -23.73 -11.65
CA GLY A 180 -7.15 -22.75 -12.60
C GLY A 180 -6.53 -21.36 -12.54
N ALA A 181 -5.64 -21.08 -11.58
CA ALA A 181 -5.02 -19.76 -11.43
C ALA A 181 -4.22 -19.36 -12.68
N GLY A 182 -3.59 -20.34 -13.35
CA GLY A 182 -2.86 -20.13 -14.61
C GLY A 182 -3.74 -19.85 -15.84
N ASN A 183 -5.06 -20.08 -15.77
CA ASN A 183 -5.98 -19.84 -16.88
C ASN A 183 -6.57 -18.42 -16.88
N VAL A 184 -6.31 -17.64 -15.84
CA VAL A 184 -6.79 -16.26 -15.75
C VAL A 184 -5.96 -15.41 -16.71
N SER A 185 -6.62 -14.87 -17.73
CA SER A 185 -5.99 -13.92 -18.64
C SER A 185 -5.73 -12.61 -17.91
N THR A 186 -4.49 -12.15 -17.94
CA THR A 186 -4.08 -10.88 -17.32
C THR A 186 -3.44 -9.97 -18.33
N ARG A 187 -3.52 -8.67 -18.06
CA ARG A 187 -2.58 -7.73 -18.68
C ARG A 187 -1.29 -7.71 -17.87
N SER A 188 -0.18 -7.79 -18.60
CA SER A 188 1.14 -8.10 -18.06
C SER A 188 2.21 -7.23 -18.72
N GLY A 189 3.37 -7.12 -18.06
CA GLY A 189 4.52 -6.35 -18.51
C GLY A 189 4.50 -4.89 -18.03
N MET A 190 5.58 -4.18 -18.38
CA MET A 190 5.86 -2.84 -17.85
C MET A 190 4.78 -1.79 -18.18
N PHE A 191 4.11 -1.91 -19.33
CA PHE A 191 3.02 -1.01 -19.73
C PHE A 191 1.74 -1.23 -18.93
N HIS A 192 1.68 -2.32 -18.18
CA HIS A 192 0.55 -2.73 -17.33
C HIS A 192 0.99 -2.92 -15.88
N HIS A 193 2.02 -2.17 -15.45
CA HIS A 193 2.53 -2.20 -14.07
C HIS A 193 2.85 -3.62 -13.58
N TYR A 194 3.31 -4.50 -14.47
CA TYR A 194 3.56 -5.92 -14.18
C TYR A 194 2.38 -6.64 -13.52
N GLY A 195 1.17 -6.24 -13.88
CA GLY A 195 -0.06 -6.86 -13.45
C GLY A 195 -0.72 -6.25 -12.20
N PHE A 196 -0.11 -5.22 -11.59
CA PHE A 196 -0.71 -4.45 -10.49
C PHE A 196 -1.73 -3.43 -11.00
N GLU A 197 -2.86 -3.92 -11.52
CA GLU A 197 -3.94 -3.11 -12.07
C GLU A 197 -5.31 -3.66 -11.62
N ASP A 198 -6.29 -2.77 -11.49
CA ASP A 198 -7.64 -3.04 -10.98
C ASP A 198 -8.34 -4.12 -11.82
N HIS A 199 -8.12 -4.11 -13.14
CA HIS A 199 -8.72 -5.10 -14.03
C HIS A 199 -8.23 -6.52 -13.73
N ASN A 200 -6.95 -6.69 -13.40
CA ASN A 200 -6.41 -8.00 -13.06
C ASN A 200 -6.96 -8.48 -11.71
N THR A 201 -7.04 -7.59 -10.72
CA THR A 201 -7.68 -7.92 -9.43
C THR A 201 -9.13 -8.35 -9.63
N ALA A 202 -9.90 -7.60 -10.42
CA ALA A 202 -11.29 -7.92 -10.72
C ALA A 202 -11.43 -9.27 -11.46
N ASP A 203 -10.59 -9.52 -12.47
CA ASP A 203 -10.62 -10.74 -13.26
C ASP A 203 -10.27 -11.96 -12.40
N PHE A 204 -9.22 -11.88 -11.58
CA PHE A 204 -8.88 -12.94 -10.63
C PHE A 204 -9.99 -13.19 -9.62
N LEU A 205 -10.58 -12.14 -9.05
CA LEU A 205 -11.69 -12.26 -8.10
C LEU A 205 -12.90 -12.97 -8.73
N ALA A 206 -13.25 -12.62 -9.98
CA ALA A 206 -14.35 -13.24 -10.70
C ALA A 206 -14.09 -14.73 -10.97
N HIS A 207 -12.88 -15.09 -11.41
CA HIS A 207 -12.51 -16.49 -11.64
C HIS A 207 -12.45 -17.29 -10.34
N LEU A 208 -11.94 -16.70 -9.25
CA LEU A 208 -11.95 -17.33 -7.92
C LEU A 208 -13.38 -17.70 -7.51
N ALA A 209 -14.29 -16.73 -7.62
CA ALA A 209 -15.68 -16.92 -7.21
C ALA A 209 -16.43 -17.93 -8.10
N ALA A 210 -16.06 -18.02 -9.39
CA ALA A 210 -16.61 -19.01 -10.31
C ALA A 210 -16.14 -20.44 -10.01
N SER A 211 -15.00 -20.62 -9.32
CA SER A 211 -14.49 -21.95 -8.94
C SER A 211 -15.23 -22.62 -7.77
N GLU A 212 -16.27 -21.95 -7.22
CA GLU A 212 -17.08 -22.38 -6.06
C GLU A 212 -16.28 -22.65 -4.78
N ARG A 213 -15.02 -22.18 -4.69
CA ARG A 213 -14.12 -22.38 -3.54
C ARG A 213 -13.48 -21.09 -3.07
N MET A 214 -14.28 -20.03 -2.88
CA MET A 214 -13.76 -18.83 -2.20
C MET A 214 -13.30 -19.18 -0.77
N PRO A 215 -12.09 -18.78 -0.36
CA PRO A 215 -11.58 -19.04 0.97
C PRO A 215 -12.34 -18.27 2.06
N ASP A 216 -12.09 -18.60 3.34
CA ASP A 216 -12.73 -17.94 4.49
C ASP A 216 -12.48 -16.42 4.52
N LEU A 217 -11.35 -15.95 3.99
CA LEU A 217 -11.04 -14.55 3.72
C LEU A 217 -10.48 -14.38 2.31
N THR A 218 -11.02 -13.45 1.54
CA THR A 218 -10.42 -12.99 0.27
C THR A 218 -10.14 -11.51 0.39
N VAL A 219 -8.89 -11.10 0.20
CA VAL A 219 -8.49 -9.69 0.14
C VAL A 219 -8.25 -9.31 -1.31
N ALA A 220 -9.02 -8.36 -1.83
CA ALA A 220 -8.93 -7.87 -3.19
C ALA A 220 -8.49 -6.40 -3.21
N TYR A 221 -7.29 -6.14 -3.74
CA TYR A 221 -6.69 -4.81 -3.79
C TYR A 221 -6.84 -4.13 -5.15
N PHE A 222 -7.34 -2.91 -5.16
CA PHE A 222 -7.52 -2.08 -6.36
C PHE A 222 -6.57 -0.87 -6.30
N PRO A 223 -5.33 -1.00 -6.83
CA PRO A 223 -4.26 -0.01 -6.67
C PRO A 223 -4.42 1.27 -7.53
N GLN A 224 -5.20 1.25 -8.63
CA GLN A 224 -5.00 2.26 -9.68
C GLN A 224 -5.50 3.66 -9.31
N ASN A 225 -6.44 3.78 -8.38
CA ASN A 225 -7.05 5.05 -8.05
C ASN A 225 -6.05 6.06 -7.45
N ASP A 226 -5.08 5.61 -6.65
CA ASP A 226 -4.04 6.49 -6.12
C ASP A 226 -3.15 7.05 -7.23
N PHE A 227 -2.64 6.18 -8.12
CA PHE A 227 -1.83 6.59 -9.28
C PHE A 227 -2.54 7.63 -10.17
N GLN A 228 -3.82 7.40 -10.50
CA GLN A 228 -4.56 8.33 -11.34
C GLN A 228 -4.86 9.65 -10.64
N SER A 229 -5.17 9.60 -9.35
CA SER A 229 -5.43 10.78 -8.55
C SER A 229 -4.18 11.64 -8.31
N HIS A 230 -2.99 11.03 -8.20
CA HIS A 230 -1.72 11.76 -8.20
C HIS A 230 -1.48 12.53 -9.49
N LYS A 231 -1.92 11.99 -10.64
CA LYS A 231 -1.72 12.58 -11.96
C LYS A 231 -2.76 13.65 -12.31
N LEU A 232 -4.03 13.40 -11.98
CA LEU A 232 -5.18 14.19 -12.45
C LEU A 232 -5.80 15.06 -11.35
N GLY A 233 -5.48 14.77 -10.09
CA GLY A 233 -6.20 15.26 -8.92
C GLY A 233 -7.36 14.32 -8.53
N PRO A 234 -7.68 14.17 -7.23
CA PRO A 234 -8.65 13.17 -6.77
C PRO A 234 -10.07 13.32 -7.34
N ALA A 235 -10.53 14.56 -7.54
CA ALA A 235 -11.85 14.81 -8.13
C ALA A 235 -11.95 14.41 -9.61
N ASN A 236 -10.83 14.50 -10.35
CA ASN A 236 -10.79 14.20 -11.78
C ASN A 236 -10.50 12.72 -12.08
N ALA A 237 -9.97 11.98 -11.11
CA ALA A 237 -9.68 10.54 -11.22
C ALA A 237 -10.91 9.64 -10.97
N ILE A 238 -12.10 10.23 -10.82
CA ILE A 238 -13.35 9.52 -10.52
C ILE A 238 -13.70 8.41 -11.51
N GLU A 239 -13.23 8.47 -12.76
CA GLU A 239 -13.42 7.39 -13.74
C GLU A 239 -12.78 6.07 -13.29
N THR A 240 -11.68 6.11 -12.53
CA THR A 240 -11.04 4.91 -11.98
C THR A 240 -11.92 4.25 -10.93
N LEU A 241 -12.54 5.03 -10.03
CA LEU A 241 -13.49 4.50 -9.05
C LEU A 241 -14.77 3.97 -9.74
N ALA A 242 -15.26 4.67 -10.76
CA ALA A 242 -16.43 4.22 -11.54
C ALA A 242 -16.14 2.90 -12.27
N TYR A 243 -14.92 2.71 -12.77
CA TYR A 243 -14.47 1.44 -13.33
C TYR A 243 -14.53 0.32 -12.29
N VAL A 244 -13.96 0.52 -11.09
CA VAL A 244 -14.02 -0.48 -10.01
C VAL A 244 -15.46 -0.79 -9.62
N ASP A 245 -16.31 0.23 -9.45
CA ASP A 245 -17.74 0.06 -9.12
C ASP A 245 -18.48 -0.79 -10.17
N HIS A 246 -18.18 -0.59 -11.45
CA HIS A 246 -18.74 -1.36 -12.55
C HIS A 246 -18.23 -2.81 -12.56
N ARG A 247 -16.92 -3.04 -12.34
CA ARG A 247 -16.38 -4.42 -12.24
C ARG A 247 -16.98 -5.17 -11.06
N LEU A 248 -17.23 -4.51 -9.94
CA LEU A 248 -17.93 -5.09 -8.80
C LEU A 248 -19.40 -5.40 -9.14
N GLN A 249 -20.06 -4.54 -9.92
CA GLN A 249 -21.42 -4.79 -10.41
C GLN A 249 -21.49 -6.10 -11.21
N GLU A 250 -20.58 -6.26 -12.18
CA GLU A 250 -20.46 -7.45 -13.02
C GLU A 250 -20.13 -8.69 -12.19
N PHE A 251 -19.22 -8.56 -11.22
CA PHE A 251 -18.90 -9.61 -10.26
C PHE A 251 -20.14 -10.09 -9.50
N PHE A 252 -20.90 -9.17 -8.88
CA PHE A 252 -22.11 -9.56 -8.14
C PHE A 252 -23.17 -10.16 -9.06
N ALA A 253 -23.35 -9.62 -10.27
CA ALA A 253 -24.28 -10.16 -11.25
C ALA A 253 -23.92 -11.62 -11.64
N ALA A 254 -22.65 -11.89 -11.91
CA ALA A 254 -22.15 -13.24 -12.19
C ALA A 254 -22.34 -14.22 -11.02
N GLN A 255 -22.40 -13.71 -9.79
CA GLN A 255 -22.64 -14.49 -8.58
C GLN A 255 -24.13 -14.64 -8.20
N GLY A 256 -25.05 -14.35 -9.13
CA GLY A 256 -26.50 -14.44 -8.90
C GLY A 256 -27.12 -13.18 -8.28
N GLY A 257 -26.41 -12.05 -8.34
CA GLY A 257 -26.83 -10.76 -7.80
C GLY A 257 -26.28 -10.46 -6.40
N MET A 258 -26.17 -9.18 -6.07
CA MET A 258 -25.60 -8.70 -4.80
C MET A 258 -26.30 -9.32 -3.59
N LYS A 259 -27.63 -9.37 -3.58
CA LYS A 259 -28.39 -9.99 -2.49
C LYS A 259 -28.02 -11.46 -2.27
N SER A 260 -28.01 -12.26 -3.33
CA SER A 260 -27.66 -13.68 -3.28
C SER A 260 -26.22 -13.89 -2.79
N PHE A 261 -25.30 -13.02 -3.20
CA PHE A 261 -23.93 -13.04 -2.70
C PHE A 261 -23.86 -12.71 -1.21
N LEU A 262 -24.51 -11.63 -0.76
CA LEU A 262 -24.54 -11.21 0.64
C LEU A 262 -25.25 -12.21 1.57
N ASP A 263 -26.14 -13.07 1.05
CA ASP A 263 -26.73 -14.18 1.81
C ASP A 263 -25.69 -15.26 2.18
N ARG A 264 -24.60 -15.38 1.39
CA ARG A 264 -23.53 -16.38 1.57
C ARG A 264 -22.24 -15.80 2.14
N PHE A 265 -21.92 -14.56 1.81
CA PHE A 265 -20.66 -13.88 2.14
C PHE A 265 -20.88 -12.59 2.93
N ALA A 266 -19.88 -12.17 3.70
CA ALA A 266 -19.77 -10.82 4.21
C ALA A 266 -18.83 -10.01 3.31
N VAL A 267 -19.15 -8.75 3.03
CA VAL A 267 -18.33 -7.85 2.23
C VAL A 267 -17.92 -6.65 3.07
N VAL A 268 -16.64 -6.33 3.07
CA VAL A 268 -16.08 -5.11 3.67
C VAL A 268 -15.39 -4.33 2.57
N VAL A 269 -15.69 -3.04 2.45
CA VAL A 269 -15.01 -2.14 1.52
C VAL A 269 -14.34 -1.03 2.32
N THR A 270 -13.06 -0.77 2.08
CA THR A 270 -12.33 0.34 2.70
C THR A 270 -11.28 0.93 1.76
N GLY A 271 -10.81 2.12 2.09
CA GLY A 271 -9.53 2.64 1.59
C GLY A 271 -8.43 2.46 2.62
N ASP A 272 -7.20 2.53 2.15
CA ASP A 272 -5.99 2.59 2.98
C ASP A 272 -5.73 4.02 3.46
N HIS A 273 -5.88 5.03 2.61
CA HIS A 273 -5.82 6.45 2.96
C HIS A 273 -6.72 7.32 2.08
N SER A 274 -6.62 8.64 2.28
CA SER A 274 -7.29 9.67 1.48
C SER A 274 -6.25 10.59 0.85
N GLN A 275 -6.70 11.46 -0.03
CA GLN A 275 -5.85 12.42 -0.73
C GLN A 275 -6.34 13.83 -0.55
N SER A 276 -5.40 14.77 -0.52
CA SER A 276 -5.66 16.21 -0.46
C SER A 276 -5.23 16.87 -1.77
N ASP A 277 -5.87 17.96 -2.12
CA ASP A 277 -5.42 18.78 -3.25
C ASP A 277 -4.12 19.50 -2.86
N VAL A 278 -3.23 19.69 -3.83
CA VAL A 278 -1.99 20.43 -3.68
C VAL A 278 -2.06 21.74 -4.48
N LEU A 279 -1.24 22.72 -4.12
CA LEU A 279 -1.14 23.96 -4.89
C LEU A 279 -0.64 23.65 -6.31
N ALA A 280 -1.07 24.47 -7.27
CA ALA A 280 -0.67 24.29 -8.67
C ALA A 280 0.82 24.60 -8.91
N ASP A 281 1.38 25.51 -8.12
CA ASP A 281 2.81 25.80 -8.12
C ASP A 281 3.55 24.78 -7.27
N ALA A 282 4.43 24.00 -7.90
CA ALA A 282 5.20 22.95 -7.25
C ALA A 282 6.22 23.49 -6.22
N ASP A 283 6.77 24.69 -6.44
CA ASP A 283 7.73 25.32 -5.53
C ASP A 283 7.03 25.86 -4.28
N GLU A 284 5.77 26.28 -4.41
CA GLU A 284 4.93 26.66 -3.28
C GLU A 284 4.37 25.44 -2.52
N ALA A 285 3.96 24.39 -3.26
CA ALA A 285 3.39 23.17 -2.72
C ALA A 285 4.42 22.33 -1.94
N GLY A 286 5.66 22.27 -2.44
CA GLY A 286 6.74 21.49 -1.84
C GLY A 286 7.51 22.25 -0.77
N ILE A 287 7.88 21.55 0.31
CA ILE A 287 8.83 22.06 1.31
C ILE A 287 10.19 21.44 1.04
N GLN A 288 11.14 22.27 0.63
CA GLN A 288 12.51 21.84 0.36
C GLN A 288 13.30 21.75 1.68
N LEU A 289 13.18 20.61 2.38
CA LEU A 289 13.77 20.44 3.72
C LEU A 289 15.29 20.65 3.77
N ARG A 290 16.03 20.39 2.68
CA ARG A 290 17.46 20.73 2.57
C ARG A 290 17.73 22.24 2.64
N LYS A 291 16.80 23.08 2.13
CA LYS A 291 16.88 24.54 2.26
C LYS A 291 16.48 25.00 3.66
N VAL A 292 15.45 24.37 4.24
CA VAL A 292 15.01 24.64 5.63
C VAL A 292 16.13 24.33 6.63
N LEU A 293 16.84 23.22 6.41
CA LEU A 293 17.92 22.71 7.27
C LEU A 293 19.31 22.98 6.67
N HIS A 294 19.48 24.09 5.94
CA HIS A 294 20.73 24.45 5.26
C HIS A 294 21.95 24.63 6.18
N GLU A 295 21.73 24.70 7.50
CA GLU A 295 22.78 24.80 8.52
C GLU A 295 23.45 23.45 8.82
N PHE A 296 22.89 22.35 8.32
CA PHE A 296 23.37 20.99 8.55
C PHE A 296 23.80 20.33 7.25
N ASP A 297 24.77 19.42 7.32
CA ASP A 297 25.06 18.55 6.19
C ASP A 297 24.01 17.42 6.11
N VAL A 298 23.35 17.32 4.97
CA VAL A 298 22.24 16.38 4.76
C VAL A 298 22.67 15.27 3.82
N ALA A 299 22.61 14.03 4.28
CA ALA A 299 23.00 12.84 3.52
C ALA A 299 22.26 12.76 2.18
N ASP A 300 22.96 12.37 1.12
CA ASP A 300 22.34 12.05 -0.16
C ASP A 300 21.38 10.86 -0.04
N VAL A 301 20.42 10.79 -0.97
CA VAL A 301 19.50 9.65 -1.05
C VAL A 301 20.30 8.41 -1.43
N GLY A 302 20.18 7.36 -0.62
CA GLY A 302 20.89 6.11 -0.85
C GLY A 302 20.50 5.03 0.16
N PRO A 303 21.00 3.79 -0.04
CA PRO A 303 20.67 2.64 0.81
C PRO A 303 21.29 2.72 2.21
N GLN A 304 22.23 3.64 2.43
CA GLN A 304 22.95 3.83 3.67
C GLN A 304 23.09 5.31 3.99
N TRP A 305 23.07 5.63 5.28
CA TRP A 305 23.41 6.96 5.76
C TRP A 305 24.93 7.15 5.73
N SER A 306 25.41 8.02 4.84
CA SER A 306 26.83 8.40 4.75
C SER A 306 27.38 8.83 6.11
N SER A 307 28.62 8.41 6.43
CA SER A 307 29.23 8.64 7.74
C SER A 307 29.39 10.11 8.11
N ASP A 308 29.51 10.97 7.10
CA ASP A 308 30.00 12.34 7.28
C ASP A 308 28.87 13.37 7.36
N ALA A 309 27.63 12.98 6.99
CA ALA A 309 26.47 13.86 7.04
C ALA A 309 25.82 13.90 8.44
N ASP A 310 25.43 15.10 8.87
CA ASP A 310 24.78 15.37 10.15
C ASP A 310 23.37 14.79 10.21
N LEU A 311 22.62 14.91 9.11
CA LEU A 311 21.20 14.57 9.02
C LEU A 311 20.91 13.56 7.92
N LEU A 312 19.90 12.74 8.14
CA LEU A 312 19.22 11.97 7.11
C LEU A 312 17.73 12.34 7.12
N ILE A 313 17.24 12.77 5.96
CA ILE A 313 15.84 13.15 5.77
C ILE A 313 15.15 12.08 4.96
N CYS A 314 14.04 11.56 5.49
CA CYS A 314 13.22 10.53 4.86
C CYS A 314 11.80 11.05 4.60
N PRO A 315 11.53 11.67 3.43
CA PRO A 315 10.20 12.15 3.08
C PRO A 315 9.19 11.02 2.85
N ASN A 316 7.97 11.23 3.31
CA ASN A 316 6.80 10.34 3.18
C ASN A 316 5.58 11.19 2.81
N LEU A 317 5.59 11.73 1.59
CA LEU A 317 4.61 12.70 1.09
C LEU A 317 4.51 13.95 1.99
N ARG A 318 3.40 14.14 2.71
CA ARG A 318 3.17 15.31 3.57
C ARG A 318 3.79 15.21 4.97
N SER A 319 4.65 14.22 5.20
CA SER A 319 5.39 14.06 6.45
C SER A 319 6.84 13.68 6.11
N ALA A 320 7.77 13.94 7.03
CA ALA A 320 9.14 13.49 6.87
C ALA A 320 9.68 13.02 8.22
N GLN A 321 10.44 11.93 8.20
CA GLN A 321 11.22 11.51 9.35
C GLN A 321 12.63 12.09 9.21
N ILE A 322 13.12 12.75 10.25
CA ILE A 322 14.43 13.39 10.25
C ILE A 322 15.26 12.72 11.33
N TYR A 323 16.40 12.16 10.92
CA TYR A 323 17.35 11.52 11.79
C TYR A 323 18.59 12.40 11.87
N TRP A 324 19.13 12.54 13.08
CA TRP A 324 20.41 13.21 13.32
C TRP A 324 21.34 12.30 14.11
N ARG A 325 22.64 12.56 14.00
CA ARG A 325 23.69 11.88 14.77
C ARG A 325 23.85 12.55 16.14
N GLY A 326 24.23 11.76 17.13
CA GLY A 326 24.41 12.23 18.50
C GLY A 326 23.11 12.29 19.30
N GLU A 327 23.26 12.53 20.60
CA GLU A 327 22.16 12.71 21.56
C GLU A 327 22.21 14.13 22.17
N ASP A 328 22.89 15.08 21.52
CA ASP A 328 23.03 16.42 22.07
C ASP A 328 21.75 17.23 21.88
N GLN A 329 21.29 17.81 22.98
CA GLN A 329 20.07 18.62 23.01
C GLN A 329 20.18 19.88 22.15
N ALA A 330 21.39 20.43 21.99
CA ALA A 330 21.61 21.65 21.22
C ALA A 330 21.32 21.47 19.72
N THR A 331 21.78 20.35 19.13
CA THR A 331 21.47 20.00 17.74
C THR A 331 19.97 19.76 17.55
N HIS A 332 19.34 19.02 18.47
CA HIS A 332 17.89 18.84 18.47
C HIS A 332 17.14 20.18 18.46
N ASP A 333 17.43 21.05 19.42
CA ASP A 333 16.76 22.34 19.57
C ASP A 333 16.96 23.21 18.33
N ARG A 334 18.16 23.15 17.72
CA ARG A 334 18.45 23.88 16.49
C ARG A 334 17.69 23.35 15.29
N ILE A 335 17.56 22.03 15.13
CA ILE A 335 16.73 21.41 14.07
C ILE A 335 15.28 21.86 14.23
N VAL A 336 14.72 21.76 15.45
CA VAL A 336 13.33 22.15 15.74
C VAL A 336 13.12 23.63 15.44
N GLU A 337 14.03 24.51 15.85
CA GLU A 337 13.94 25.95 15.55
C GLU A 337 13.92 26.21 14.04
N CYS A 338 14.79 25.55 13.27
CA CYS A 338 14.82 25.70 11.81
C CYS A 338 13.51 25.23 11.16
N LEU A 339 12.93 24.12 11.62
CA LEU A 339 11.66 23.61 11.11
C LEU A 339 10.49 24.54 11.46
N LEU A 340 10.42 25.04 12.70
CA LEU A 340 9.34 25.94 13.13
C LEU A 340 9.39 27.32 12.47
N ARG A 341 10.51 27.71 11.87
CA ARG A 341 10.62 28.94 11.04
C ARG A 341 9.95 28.80 9.68
N GLU A 342 9.71 27.59 9.19
CA GLU A 342 8.98 27.35 7.95
C GLU A 342 7.47 27.35 8.24
N PRO A 343 6.72 28.41 7.88
CA PRO A 343 5.31 28.55 8.25
C PRO A 343 4.40 27.50 7.63
N ARG A 344 4.87 26.75 6.62
CA ARG A 344 4.12 25.66 5.98
C ARG A 344 4.26 24.31 6.73
N ILE A 345 5.11 24.23 7.75
CA ILE A 345 5.21 23.05 8.61
C ILE A 345 4.23 23.21 9.77
N ASP A 346 3.12 22.45 9.72
CA ASP A 346 2.07 22.53 10.74
C ASP A 346 2.49 21.97 12.11
N GLN A 347 3.27 20.89 12.11
CA GLN A 347 3.63 20.14 13.32
C GLN A 347 5.06 19.61 13.24
N VAL A 348 5.79 19.74 14.34
CA VAL A 348 7.09 19.09 14.57
C VAL A 348 6.93 18.22 15.82
N MET A 349 7.17 16.92 15.67
CA MET A 349 7.09 15.94 16.75
C MET A 349 8.43 15.21 16.83
N TRP A 350 8.88 14.91 18.05
CA TRP A 350 10.11 14.17 18.28
C TRP A 350 9.89 13.04 19.27
N ARG A 351 10.75 12.03 19.18
CA ARG A 351 10.84 10.99 20.18
C ARG A 351 11.77 11.48 21.28
N GLU A 352 11.23 11.65 22.49
CA GLU A 352 12.06 11.89 23.66
C GLU A 352 12.97 10.68 23.92
N ALA A 353 14.21 10.93 24.36
CA ALA A 353 15.05 9.85 24.87
C ALA A 353 14.28 9.18 26.03
N ALA A 354 14.20 7.85 26.03
CA ALA A 354 13.58 7.16 27.14
C ALA A 354 14.29 7.59 28.43
N SER A 355 13.58 8.25 29.33
CA SER A 355 14.07 8.53 30.68
C SER A 355 14.49 7.20 31.29
N SER A 356 15.78 7.07 31.57
CA SER A 356 16.43 5.87 32.08
C SER A 356 16.04 5.57 33.52
#